data_AF-A0A529LRF9-F1
#
_entry.id   AF-A0A529LRF9-F1
#
_cell.length_a   1.000
_cell.length_b   1.000
_cell.length_c   1.000
_cell.angle_alpha   90.00
_cell.angle_beta   90.00
_cell.angle_gamma   90.00
#
_symmetry.space_group_name_H-M   'P 1'
#
loop_
_entity.id
_entity.type
_entity.pdbx_description
1 polymer ?
#
loop_
_entity_poly.entity_id
_entity_poly.type
_entity_poly.pdbx_seq_one_letter_code
_entity_poly.pdbx_strand_id
1 'polypeptide(L)'
;QRARIEAIWRQCREEYGHGGPFLFGHFTAADAMYAPVVTRFDTYGGELAPVTRAYVDAVLALPAMRHWYAEAAKEPWPEPGPDE
;
A
#
# COMPACT_ATOMS: atom_id res chain seq x y z
N GLN A 1 -14.06 0.15 -7.69
CA GLN A 1 -13.62 0.80 -6.42
C GLN A 1 -12.25 1.50 -6.55
N ARG A 2 -11.30 1.00 -7.36
CA ARG A 2 -9.97 1.62 -7.60
C ARG A 2 -9.98 3.15 -7.79
N ALA A 3 -10.74 3.65 -8.76
CA ALA A 3 -10.78 5.08 -9.08
C ALA A 3 -11.17 5.99 -7.89
N ARG A 4 -12.01 5.49 -6.97
CA ARG A 4 -12.37 6.22 -5.75
C ARG A 4 -11.21 6.32 -4.77
N ILE A 5 -10.44 5.25 -4.62
CA ILE A 5 -9.26 5.23 -3.75
C ILE A 5 -8.18 6.15 -4.31
N GLU A 6 -7.92 6.10 -5.62
CA GLU A 6 -6.96 7.01 -6.27
C GLU A 6 -7.37 8.47 -6.12
N ALA A 7 -8.67 8.78 -6.20
CA ALA A 7 -9.16 10.13 -5.96
C ALA A 7 -8.92 10.61 -4.52
N ILE A 8 -9.19 9.75 -3.53
CA ILE A 8 -8.93 10.06 -2.10
C ILE A 8 -7.43 10.31 -1.87
N TRP A 9 -6.57 9.40 -2.33
CA TRP A 9 -5.13 9.54 -2.11
C TRP A 9 -4.56 10.77 -2.81
N ARG A 10 -4.98 11.04 -4.05
CA ARG A 10 -4.59 12.25 -4.77
C ARG A 10 -5.00 13.50 -3.99
N GLN A 11 -6.26 13.59 -3.56
CA GLN A 11 -6.75 14.74 -2.81
C GLN A 11 -5.96 14.94 -1.50
N CYS A 12 -5.75 13.87 -0.71
CA CYS A 12 -4.97 13.96 0.52
C CYS A 12 -3.55 14.47 0.24
N ARG A 13 -2.90 13.95 -0.81
CA ARG A 13 -1.54 14.36 -1.18
C ARG A 13 -1.48 15.79 -1.71
N GLU A 14 -2.48 16.25 -2.45
CA GLU A 14 -2.57 17.61 -2.96
C GLU A 14 -2.81 18.63 -1.83
N GLU A 15 -3.67 18.31 -0.86
CA GLU A 15 -4.03 19.23 0.22
C GLU A 15 -3.07 19.20 1.41
N TYR A 16 -2.55 18.02 1.76
CA TYR A 16 -1.82 17.79 3.01
C TYR A 16 -0.51 17.02 2.82
N GLY A 17 -0.19 16.57 1.62
CA GLY A 17 1.02 15.77 1.33
C GLY A 17 2.32 16.56 1.37
N HIS A 18 2.28 17.86 1.68
CA HIS A 18 3.47 18.70 1.77
C HIS A 18 4.41 18.18 2.88
N GLY A 19 5.70 18.06 2.56
CA GLY A 19 6.72 17.64 3.54
C GLY A 19 7.09 16.15 3.51
N GLY A 20 6.55 15.35 2.60
CA GLY A 20 7.08 14.02 2.35
C GLY A 20 6.21 13.16 1.43
N PRO A 21 6.49 11.85 1.35
CA PRO A 21 5.93 10.99 0.31
C PRO A 21 4.57 10.36 0.68
N PHE A 22 4.09 10.54 1.91
CA PHE A 22 2.89 9.89 2.46
C PHE A 22 1.62 10.75 2.29
N LEU A 23 0.45 10.22 2.66
CA LEU A 23 -0.84 10.90 2.45
C LEU A 23 -0.91 12.29 3.08
N PHE A 24 -0.27 12.47 4.23
CA PHE A 24 -0.22 13.73 4.98
C PHE A 24 1.24 14.21 5.19
N GLY A 25 2.10 13.95 4.20
CA GLY A 25 3.51 14.34 4.19
C GLY A 25 4.39 13.34 4.94
N HIS A 26 4.19 13.18 6.23
CA HIS A 26 4.86 12.13 7.02
C HIS A 26 3.98 10.88 7.15
N PHE A 27 4.57 9.76 7.58
CA PHE A 27 3.82 8.52 7.81
C PHE A 27 2.80 8.70 8.94
N THR A 28 1.58 8.20 8.75
CA THR A 28 0.46 8.28 9.69
C THR A 28 -0.28 6.95 9.80
N ALA A 29 -1.22 6.88 10.74
CA ALA A 29 -2.15 5.76 10.83
C ALA A 29 -2.95 5.53 9.53
N ALA A 30 -3.21 6.57 8.74
CA ALA A 30 -3.92 6.41 7.46
C ALA A 30 -3.10 5.57 6.47
N ASP A 31 -1.79 5.81 6.39
CA ASP A 31 -0.90 5.04 5.51
C ASP A 31 -0.84 3.57 5.95
N ALA A 32 -0.79 3.32 7.27
CA ALA A 32 -0.85 1.97 7.83
C ALA A 32 -2.15 1.25 7.49
N MET A 33 -3.30 1.92 7.63
CA MET A 33 -4.61 1.35 7.28
C MET A 33 -4.73 1.07 5.78
N TYR A 34 -4.09 1.88 4.93
CA TYR A 34 -4.08 1.67 3.49
C TYR A 34 -3.02 0.69 3.00
N ALA A 35 -2.09 0.22 3.85
CA ALA A 35 -1.03 -0.71 3.42
C ALA A 35 -1.58 -1.97 2.72
N PRO A 36 -2.64 -2.67 3.20
CA PRO A 36 -3.21 -3.82 2.48
C PRO A 36 -3.94 -3.46 1.18
N VAL A 37 -4.26 -2.18 0.97
CA VAL A 37 -4.84 -1.69 -0.29
C VAL A 37 -3.71 -1.36 -1.27
N VAL A 38 -2.63 -0.74 -0.78
CA VAL A 38 -1.40 -0.50 -1.52
C VAL A 38 -0.87 -1.80 -2.12
N THR A 39 -0.81 -2.90 -1.35
CA THR A 39 -0.35 -4.20 -1.88
C THR A 39 -1.21 -4.70 -3.04
N ARG A 40 -2.55 -4.56 -2.96
CA ARG A 40 -3.45 -4.93 -4.06
C ARG A 40 -3.25 -4.06 -5.31
N PHE A 41 -2.97 -2.78 -5.13
CA PHE A 41 -2.63 -1.88 -6.23
C PHE A 41 -1.32 -2.29 -6.90
N ASP A 42 -0.33 -2.74 -6.12
CA ASP A 42 0.94 -3.20 -6.64
C ASP A 42 0.82 -4.54 -7.39
N THR A 43 0.08 -5.50 -6.83
CA THR A 43 -0.07 -6.85 -7.41
C THR A 43 -1.04 -6.88 -8.59
N TYR A 44 -2.14 -6.13 -8.54
CA TYR A 44 -3.25 -6.25 -9.50
C TYR A 44 -3.61 -4.93 -10.20
N GLY A 45 -2.98 -3.81 -9.83
CA GLY A 45 -3.38 -2.49 -10.30
C GLY A 45 -2.97 -2.18 -11.74
N GLY A 46 -2.07 -2.95 -12.36
CA GLY A 46 -1.55 -2.64 -13.69
C GLY A 46 -0.89 -1.26 -13.73
N GLU A 47 -1.09 -0.50 -14.81
CA GLU A 47 -0.58 0.86 -14.91
C GLU A 47 -1.34 1.81 -13.97
N LEU A 48 -0.60 2.51 -13.10
CA LEU A 48 -1.12 3.46 -12.12
C LEU A 48 -0.77 4.89 -12.53
N ALA A 49 -1.63 5.85 -12.19
CA ALA A 49 -1.30 7.27 -12.33
C ALA A 49 -0.01 7.61 -11.54
N PRO A 50 0.84 8.54 -12.01
CA PRO A 50 2.15 8.81 -11.39
C PRO A 50 2.09 9.15 -9.89
N VAL A 51 1.12 9.95 -9.47
CA VAL A 51 0.91 10.33 -8.07
C VAL A 51 0.56 9.12 -7.20
N THR A 52 -0.26 8.19 -7.73
CA THR A 52 -0.64 6.95 -7.07
C THR A 52 0.56 6.02 -6.96
N ARG A 53 1.29 5.79 -8.06
CA ARG A 53 2.48 4.93 -8.08
C ARG A 53 3.52 5.41 -7.06
N ALA A 54 3.82 6.71 -7.04
CA ALA A 54 4.78 7.29 -6.10
C ALA A 54 4.38 7.06 -4.63
N TYR A 55 3.10 7.13 -4.31
CA TYR A 55 2.59 6.84 -2.97
C TYR A 55 2.69 5.34 -2.63
N VAL A 56 2.31 4.46 -3.57
CA VAL A 56 2.44 3.00 -3.42
C VAL A 56 3.89 2.63 -3.15
N ASP A 57 4.83 3.17 -3.93
CA ASP A 57 6.27 2.96 -3.75
C ASP A 57 6.75 3.40 -2.37
N ALA A 58 6.30 4.56 -1.90
CA ALA A 58 6.69 5.09 -0.59
C ALA A 58 6.26 4.18 0.56
N VAL A 59 5.03 3.65 0.51
CA VAL A 59 4.52 2.73 1.52
C VAL A 59 5.27 1.39 1.45
N LEU A 60 5.48 0.82 0.26
CA LEU A 60 6.18 -0.46 0.10
C LEU A 60 7.68 -0.38 0.47
N ALA A 61 8.30 0.79 0.35
CA ALA A 61 9.68 1.03 0.76
C ALA A 61 9.88 1.08 2.28
N LEU A 62 8.79 1.16 3.08
CA LEU A 62 8.89 1.19 4.55
C LEU A 62 9.63 -0.05 5.07
N PRO A 63 10.57 0.11 6.02
CA PRO A 63 11.25 -1.03 6.65
C PRO A 63 10.27 -2.04 7.26
N ALA A 64 9.17 -1.57 7.85
CA ALA A 64 8.11 -2.41 8.40
C ALA A 64 7.39 -3.24 7.32
N MET A 65 7.09 -2.66 6.15
CA MET A 65 6.50 -3.40 5.03
C MET A 65 7.46 -4.46 4.52
N ARG A 66 8.73 -4.11 4.29
CA ARG A 66 9.76 -5.05 3.85
C ARG A 66 9.94 -6.21 4.84
N HIS A 67 9.93 -5.92 6.13
CA HIS A 67 9.98 -6.94 7.17
C HIS A 67 8.74 -7.83 7.14
N TRP A 68 7.54 -7.25 7.02
CA TRP A 68 6.31 -8.02 6.93
C TRP A 68 6.29 -8.97 5.73
N TYR A 69 6.72 -8.52 4.54
CA TYR A 69 6.88 -9.40 3.38
C TYR A 69 7.89 -10.53 3.63
N ALA A 70 9.01 -10.23 4.32
CA ALA A 70 10.02 -11.22 4.63
C ALA A 70 9.54 -12.29 5.61
N GLU A 71 8.71 -11.92 6.60
CA GLU A 71 8.10 -12.90 7.51
C GLU A 71 6.97 -13.69 6.84
N ALA A 72 6.11 -13.03 6.06
CA ALA A 72 5.06 -13.71 5.29
C ALA A 72 5.63 -14.75 4.33
N ALA A 73 6.78 -14.49 3.70
CA ALA A 73 7.45 -15.45 2.82
C ALA A 73 7.98 -16.70 3.54
N LYS A 74 8.09 -16.68 4.87
CA LYS A 74 8.47 -17.83 5.69
C LYS A 74 7.26 -18.61 6.21
N GLU A 75 6.05 -18.07 6.07
CA GLU A 75 4.84 -18.74 6.53
C GLU A 75 4.65 -20.02 5.68
N PRO A 76 4.48 -21.19 6.31
CA PRO A 76 4.15 -22.40 5.58
C PRO A 76 2.77 -22.21 4.94
N TRP A 77 2.62 -22.67 3.70
CA TRP A 77 1.28 -22.78 3.11
C TRP A 77 0.48 -23.75 3.99
N PRO A 78 -0.76 -23.41 4.39
CA PRO A 78 -1.57 -24.34 5.14
C PRO A 78 -1.70 -25.64 4.34
N GLU A 79 -1.47 -26.78 5.00
CA GLU A 79 -1.84 -28.08 4.43
C GLU A 79 -3.32 -28.01 4.05
N PRO A 80 -3.70 -28.47 2.84
CA PRO A 80 -5.11 -28.52 2.46
C PRO A 80 -5.89 -29.25 3.55
N GLY A 81 -7.02 -28.68 3.93
CA GLY A 81 -7.91 -29.33 4.89
C GLY A 81 -8.40 -30.67 4.34
N PRO A 82 -8.90 -31.58 5.19
CA PRO A 82 -9.35 -32.92 4.76
C PRO A 82 -10.42 -32.95 3.65
N ASP A 83 -10.99 -31.79 3.28
CA ASP A 83 -12.06 -31.62 2.30
C ASP A 83 -11.66 -30.75 1.07
N GLU A 84 -10.37 -30.38 0.89
CA GLU A 84 -9.80 -29.76 -0.34
C GLU A 84 -9.09 -30.79 -1.23
#